data_AF-A0A133U4Y5-F1
#
_entry.id   AF-A0A133U4Y5-F1
#
_cell.length_a   1.000
_cell.length_b   1.000
_cell.length_c   1.000
_cell.angle_alpha   90.00
_cell.angle_beta   90.00
_cell.angle_gamma   90.00
#
_symmetry.space_group_name_H-M   'P 1'
#
loop_
_entity.id
_entity.type
_entity.pdbx_description
1 polymer ?
#
loop_
_entity_poly.entity_id
_entity_poly.type
_entity_poly.pdbx_seq_one_letter_code
_entity_poly.pdbx_strand_id
1 'polypeptide(L)' 'MLKDELLREIEKWTEKLDDRLLKLKPVDDSGEELLKNARAYRGDSEHFLENDKLIESYESLIWS' A
#
# COMPACT_ATOMS: atom_id res chain seq x y z
N MET A 1 -3.81 -14.39 16.86
CA MET A 1 -3.57 -13.18 17.68
C MET A 1 -3.66 -11.95 16.79
N LEU A 2 -3.72 -10.72 17.34
CA LEU A 2 -3.83 -9.49 16.55
C LEU A 2 -2.73 -9.35 15.49
N LYS A 3 -1.48 -9.74 15.82
CA LYS A 3 -0.34 -9.73 14.87
C LYS A 3 -0.61 -10.58 13.62
N ASP A 4 -1.10 -11.81 13.80
CA ASP A 4 -1.41 -12.71 12.67
C ASP A 4 -2.56 -12.17 11.81
N GLU A 5 -3.50 -11.46 12.43
CA GLU A 5 -4.61 -10.83 11.71
C GLU A 5 -4.15 -9.63 10.88
N LEU A 6 -3.30 -8.78 11.44
CA LEU A 6 -2.68 -7.67 10.72
C LEU A 6 -1.83 -8.16 9.55
N LEU A 7 -0.99 -9.18 9.74
CA LEU A 7 -0.19 -9.74 8.65
C LEU A 7 -1.06 -10.25 7.50
N ARG A 8 -2.16 -10.95 7.80
CA ARG A 8 -3.10 -11.43 6.78
C ARG A 8 -3.81 -10.29 6.04
N GLU A 9 -4.22 -9.24 6.73
CA GLU A 9 -4.84 -8.10 6.07
C GLU A 9 -3.82 -7.30 5.24
N ILE A 10 -2.59 -7.11 5.74
CA ILE A 10 -1.50 -6.46 4.99
C ILE A 10 -1.23 -7.22 3.68
N GLU A 11 -1.08 -8.54 3.74
CA GLU A 11 -0.83 -9.39 2.57
C GLU A 11 -1.98 -9.29 1.55
N LYS A 12 -3.22 -9.46 2.01
CA LYS A 12 -4.43 -9.40 1.19
C LYS A 12 -4.63 -8.06 0.50
N TRP A 13 -4.36 -6.95 1.20
CA TRP A 13 -4.53 -5.61 0.62
C TRP A 13 -3.36 -5.23 -0.28
N THR A 14 -2.15 -5.67 0.05
CA THR A 14 -0.97 -5.56 -0.81
C THR A 14 -1.22 -6.18 -2.19
N GLU A 15 -1.66 -7.43 -2.24
CA GLU A 15 -1.90 -8.14 -3.50
C GLU A 15 -2.93 -7.40 -4.37
N LYS A 16 -4.02 -6.95 -3.75
CA LYS A 16 -5.08 -6.20 -4.44
C LYS A 16 -4.59 -4.86 -4.96
N LEU A 17 -3.81 -4.14 -4.17
CA LEU A 17 -3.31 -2.83 -4.55
C LEU A 17 -2.29 -2.94 -5.68
N ASP A 18 -1.36 -3.89 -5.59
CA ASP A 18 -0.34 -4.11 -6.61
C ASP A 18 -0.97 -4.46 -7.98
N ASP A 19 -2.00 -5.32 -8.01
CA ASP A 19 -2.75 -5.62 -9.24
C ASP A 19 -3.46 -4.38 -9.83
N ARG A 20 -3.97 -3.49 -8.97
CA ARG A 20 -4.63 -2.24 -9.41
C ARG A 20 -3.63 -1.22 -9.93
N LEU A 21 -2.52 -1.00 -9.21
CA LEU A 21 -1.48 -0.03 -9.57
C LEU A 21 -0.82 -0.35 -10.92
N LEU A 22 -0.74 -1.63 -11.29
CA LEU A 22 -0.23 -2.08 -12.60
C LEU A 22 -1.16 -1.71 -13.76
N LYS A 23 -2.47 -1.62 -13.52
CA LYS A 23 -3.49 -1.38 -14.56
C LYS A 23 -3.90 0.08 -14.68
N LEU A 24 -3.64 0.87 -13.64
CA LEU A 24 -4.01 2.29 -13.59
C LEU A 24 -3.17 3.12 -14.58
N LYS A 25 -3.86 4.00 -15.30
CA LYS A 25 -3.26 5.02 -16.16
C LYS A 25 -3.87 6.37 -15.82
N PRO A 26 -3.07 7.38 -15.45
CA PRO A 26 -3.58 8.71 -15.23
C PRO A 26 -4.06 9.32 -16.54
N VAL A 27 -5.07 10.18 -16.46
CA VAL A 27 -5.66 10.89 -17.62
C VAL A 27 -5.08 12.30 -17.74
N ASP A 28 -4.60 12.86 -16.64
CA ASP A 28 -4.03 14.20 -16.51
C ASP A 28 -2.92 14.23 -15.45
N ASP A 29 -2.26 15.38 -15.32
CA ASP A 29 -1.16 15.62 -14.37
C ASP A 29 -1.59 15.41 -12.90
N SER A 30 -2.85 15.73 -12.57
CA SER A 30 -3.42 15.50 -11.24
C SER A 30 -3.49 14.01 -10.92
N GLY A 31 -3.94 13.20 -11.89
CA GLY A 31 -3.93 11.75 -11.80
C GLY A 31 -2.52 11.16 -11.70
N GLU A 32 -1.53 11.77 -12.36
CA GLU A 32 -0.13 11.33 -12.28
C GLU A 32 0.45 11.53 -10.88
N GLU A 33 0.21 12.69 -10.26
CA GLU A 33 0.63 12.95 -8.87
C GLU A 33 -0.13 12.08 -7.87
N LEU A 34 -1.42 11.81 -8.08
CA LEU A 34 -2.17 10.85 -7.25
C LEU A 34 -1.58 9.43 -7.35
N LEU A 35 -1.29 8.95 -8.56
CA LEU A 35 -0.70 7.63 -8.76
C LEU A 35 0.71 7.52 -8.15
N LYS A 36 1.49 8.60 -8.23
CA LYS A 36 2.80 8.69 -7.60
C LYS A 36 2.71 8.64 -6.09
N ASN A 37 1.75 9.34 -5.48
CA ASN A 37 1.51 9.29 -4.04
C ASN A 37 1.06 7.89 -3.59
N ALA A 38 0.14 7.25 -4.31
CA ALA A 38 -0.29 5.88 -4.01
C ALA A 38 0.89 4.90 -4.04
N ARG A 39 1.80 5.03 -5.01
CA ARG A 39 3.03 4.23 -5.08
C ARG A 39 4.00 4.54 -3.94
N ALA A 40 4.09 5.80 -3.51
CA ALA A 40 4.93 6.18 -2.37
C ALA A 40 4.43 5.54 -1.08
N TYR A 41 3.13 5.65 -0.76
CA TYR A 41 2.55 5.00 0.41
C TYR A 41 2.63 3.47 0.34
N ARG A 42 2.51 2.87 -0.84
CA ARG A 42 2.75 1.42 -1.01
C ARG A 42 4.19 1.03 -0.65
N GLY A 43 5.17 1.84 -1.04
CA GLY A 43 6.58 1.67 -0.69
C GLY A 43 6.83 1.87 0.81
N ASP A 44 6.19 2.86 1.44
CA ASP A 44 6.25 3.05 2.88
C ASP A 44 5.69 1.83 3.63
N SER A 45 4.57 1.27 3.14
CA SER A 45 3.99 0.06 3.73
C SER A 45 4.96 -1.12 3.70
N GLU A 46 5.66 -1.33 2.57
CA GLU A 46 6.68 -2.36 2.44
C GLU A 46 7.84 -2.12 3.42
N HIS A 47 8.35 -0.90 3.46
CA HIS A 47 9.41 -0.53 4.40
C HIS A 47 9.02 -0.80 5.86
N PHE A 48 7.80 -0.43 6.27
CA PHE A 48 7.34 -0.68 7.64
C PHE A 48 7.14 -2.17 7.93
N LEU A 49 6.65 -2.95 6.96
CA LEU A 49 6.49 -4.39 7.12
C LEU A 49 7.84 -5.09 7.34
N GLU A 50 8.85 -4.75 6.53
CA GLU A 50 10.22 -5.27 6.65
C GLU A 50 10.86 -4.96 8.01
N ASN A 51 10.41 -3.89 8.67
CA ASN A 51 10.89 -3.44 9.98
C ASN A 51 9.96 -3.85 11.15
N ASP A 52 9.06 -4.82 10.96
CA ASP A 52 8.06 -5.33 11.94
C ASP A 52 7.13 -4.25 12.54
N LYS A 53 6.95 -3.13 11.82
CA LYS A 53 6.05 -2.02 12.16
C LYS A 53 4.68 -2.22 11.51
N LEU A 54 3.93 -3.18 12.04
CA LEU A 54 2.70 -3.67 11.40
C LEU A 54 1.55 -2.65 11.35
N ILE A 55 1.47 -1.75 12.33
CA ILE A 55 0.40 -0.73 12.35
C ILE A 55 0.68 0.31 11.26
N GLU A 56 1.91 0.81 11.21
CA GLU A 56 2.35 1.78 10.20
C GLU A 56 2.29 1.19 8.79
N SER A 57 2.68 -0.08 8.64
CA SER A 57 2.54 -0.79 7.36
C SER A 57 1.09 -0.86 6.90
N TYR A 58 0.17 -1.23 7.80
CA TYR A 58 -1.24 -1.31 7.49
C TYR A 58 -1.84 0.08 7.22
N GLU A 59 -1.47 1.10 7.98
CA GLU A 59 -1.92 2.47 7.78
C GLU A 59 -1.48 3.02 6.42
N SER A 60 -0.21 2.84 6.04
CA SER A 60 0.29 3.25 4.72
C SER A 60 -0.48 2.56 3.58
N LEU A 61 -0.87 1.30 3.73
CA LEU A 61 -1.72 0.60 2.76
C LEU A 61 -3.11 1.22 2.61
N ILE A 62 -3.72 1.69 3.71
CA ILE A 62 -5.05 2.33 3.68
C ILE A 62 -4.98 3.71 3.02
N TRP A 63 -3.85 4.41 3.14
CA TRP A 63 -3.63 5.70 2.47
C TRP A 63 -3.26 5.60 0.98
N SER A 64 -2.87 4.41 0.53
CA SER A 64 -2.49 4.12 -0.86
C SER A 64 -3.71 3.96 -1.77
#